data_AF-V5I0K0-F1
#
_entry.id   AF-V5I0K0-F1
#
_cell.length_a   1.000
_cell.length_b   1.000
_cell.length_c   1.000
_cell.angle_alpha   90.00
_cell.angle_beta   90.00
_cell.angle_gamma   90.00
#
_symmetry.space_group_name_H-M   'P 1'
#
loop_
_entity.id
_entity.type
_entity.pdbx_description
1 polymer ?
#
loop_
_entity_poly.entity_id
_entity_poly.type
_entity_poly.pdbx_seq_one_letter_code
_entity_poly.pdbx_strand_id
1 'polypeptide(L)'
;EKNFAHDCEHGCEFYSQNDLNGDFEHVRRNCAPSDPPHKGCLSESSRAWTTVRCICNSDYCNAASKPTSISLVVLWTTLTLTLAAVIRPHLPT
;
A
#
# COMPACT_ATOMS: atom_id res chain seq x y z
N GLU A 1 -19.23 -11.61 -15.57
CA GLU A 1 -18.98 -11.28 -14.15
C GLU A 1 -18.12 -10.05 -14.02
N LYS A 2 -18.40 -9.19 -13.03
CA LYS A 2 -17.45 -8.16 -12.60
C LYS A 2 -16.49 -8.85 -11.63
N ASN A 3 -15.24 -9.07 -12.06
CA ASN A 3 -14.18 -9.62 -11.22
C ASN A 3 -13.87 -8.62 -10.10
N PHE A 4 -14.62 -8.69 -9.01
CA PHE A 4 -14.19 -8.08 -7.75
C PHE A 4 -12.93 -8.84 -7.32
N ALA A 5 -11.88 -8.09 -7.02
CA ALA A 5 -10.51 -8.55 -6.77
C ALA A 5 -10.35 -9.41 -5.50
N HIS A 6 -11.29 -10.31 -5.22
CA HIS A 6 -11.22 -11.22 -4.08
C HIS A 6 -10.36 -12.45 -4.35
N ASP A 7 -10.18 -12.84 -5.62
CA ASP A 7 -9.35 -14.00 -5.98
C ASP A 7 -8.70 -13.78 -7.35
N CYS A 8 -7.46 -13.30 -7.36
CA CYS A 8 -6.70 -13.14 -8.60
C CYS A 8 -5.70 -14.30 -8.69
N GLU A 9 -5.93 -15.24 -9.60
CA GLU A 9 -5.12 -16.46 -9.78
C GLU A 9 -3.62 -16.17 -9.92
N HIS A 10 -3.28 -15.06 -10.58
CA HIS A 10 -1.90 -14.67 -10.86
C HIS A 10 -1.41 -13.48 -10.03
N GLY A 11 -2.15 -13.11 -8.98
CA GLY A 11 -1.88 -11.96 -8.14
C GLY A 11 -2.53 -10.68 -8.65
N CYS A 12 -2.20 -9.56 -8.01
CA CYS A 12 -2.82 -8.27 -8.25
C CYS A 12 -1.89 -7.33 -9.03
N GLU A 13 -2.47 -6.48 -9.86
CA GLU A 13 -1.81 -5.40 -10.60
C GLU A 13 -2.28 -4.03 -10.08
N PHE A 14 -1.31 -3.15 -9.82
CA PHE A 14 -1.50 -1.70 -9.76
C PHE A 14 -0.86 -1.07 -10.98
N TYR A 15 -1.53 -0.11 -11.61
CA TYR A 15 -0.99 0.64 -12.73
C TYR A 15 -1.36 2.12 -12.59
N SER A 16 -0.35 2.99 -12.70
CA SER A 16 -0.49 4.44 -12.77
C SER A 16 0.15 4.96 -14.05
N GLN A 17 -0.47 5.95 -14.66
CA GLN A 17 0.06 6.73 -15.76
C GLN A 17 0.07 8.20 -15.37
N ASN A 18 1.22 8.83 -15.60
CA ASN A 18 1.43 10.26 -15.44
C ASN A 18 1.90 10.82 -16.79
N ASP A 19 1.62 12.09 -17.05
CA ASP A 19 2.16 12.79 -18.22
C ASP A 19 3.68 13.05 -18.06
N LEU A 20 4.27 13.80 -18.99
CA LEU A 20 5.70 14.15 -18.94
C LEU A 20 6.06 15.18 -17.87
N ASN A 21 5.08 15.96 -17.39
CA ASN A 21 5.26 16.91 -16.30
C ASN A 21 5.17 16.22 -14.93
N GLY A 22 4.78 14.95 -14.91
CA GLY A 22 4.53 14.18 -13.71
C GLY A 22 3.11 14.34 -13.19
N ASP A 23 2.23 15.02 -13.93
CA ASP A 23 0.83 15.17 -13.59
C ASP A 23 0.10 13.84 -13.77
N PHE A 24 -0.77 13.56 -12.81
CA PHE A 24 -1.51 12.31 -12.77
C PHE A 24 -2.60 12.29 -13.87
N GLU A 25 -2.58 11.24 -14.69
CA GLU A 25 -3.56 11.03 -15.76
C GLU A 25 -4.57 9.95 -15.37
N HIS A 26 -4.08 8.77 -14.98
CA HIS A 26 -4.92 7.60 -14.78
C HIS A 26 -4.34 6.60 -13.78
N VAL A 27 -5.21 5.98 -12.97
CA VAL A 27 -4.89 4.83 -12.13
C VAL A 27 -5.89 3.70 -12.34
N ARG A 28 -5.39 2.47 -12.38
CA ARG A 28 -6.20 1.26 -12.36
C ARG A 28 -5.63 0.22 -11.40
N ARG A 29 -6.52 -0.60 -10.87
CA ARG A 29 -6.24 -1.80 -10.10
C ARG A 29 -6.92 -2.96 -10.79
N ASN A 30 -6.20 -4.04 -11.02
CA ASN A 30 -6.72 -5.21 -11.70
C ASN A 30 -6.09 -6.49 -11.15
N CYS A 31 -6.50 -7.65 -11.64
CA CYS A 31 -5.70 -8.86 -11.53
C CYS A 31 -4.50 -8.77 -12.48
N ALA A 32 -3.37 -9.34 -12.05
CA ALA A 32 -2.18 -9.45 -12.87
C ALA A 32 -2.44 -10.42 -14.06
N PRO A 33 -1.80 -10.18 -15.21
CA PRO A 33 -1.83 -11.15 -16.30
C PRO A 33 -1.11 -12.45 -15.89
N SER A 34 -1.41 -13.55 -16.59
CA SER A 34 -0.80 -14.86 -16.35
C SER A 34 0.72 -14.89 -16.57
N ASP A 35 1.19 -14.09 -17.53
CA ASP A 35 2.61 -13.88 -17.81
C ASP A 35 2.97 -12.40 -17.63
N PRO A 36 3.19 -11.95 -16.39
CA PRO A 36 3.54 -10.56 -16.13
C PRO A 36 4.99 -10.28 -16.56
N PRO A 37 5.26 -9.14 -17.19
CA PRO A 37 6.61 -8.81 -17.70
C PRO A 37 7.64 -8.65 -16.57
N HIS A 38 7.21 -8.42 -15.33
CA HIS A 38 8.06 -8.31 -14.15
C HIS A 38 7.28 -8.66 -12.87
N LYS A 39 8.01 -8.87 -11.77
CA LYS A 39 7.46 -8.92 -10.39
C LYS A 39 7.82 -7.63 -9.64
N GLY A 40 7.00 -7.22 -8.67
CA GLY A 40 7.19 -5.95 -7.97
C GLY A 40 6.86 -4.75 -8.84
N CYS A 41 7.41 -3.58 -8.50
CA CYS A 41 7.12 -2.32 -9.19
C CYS A 41 8.19 -2.00 -10.25
N LEU A 42 7.75 -1.67 -11.46
CA LEU A 42 8.57 -1.16 -12.54
C LEU A 42 8.01 0.20 -12.98
N SER A 43 8.91 1.15 -13.20
CA SER A 43 8.59 2.43 -13.82
C SER A 43 9.19 2.47 -15.22
N GLU A 44 8.37 2.83 -16.20
CA GLU A 44 8.77 2.96 -17.61
C GLU A 44 8.36 4.34 -18.11
N SER A 45 9.25 5.00 -18.85
CA SER A 45 8.97 6.30 -19.46
C SER A 45 9.01 6.17 -20.98
N SER A 46 7.99 6.72 -21.62
CA SER A 46 7.91 6.89 -23.07
C SER A 46 8.09 8.37 -23.42
N ARG A 47 7.95 8.70 -24.71
CA ARG A 47 7.96 10.10 -25.18
C ARG A 47 6.69 10.88 -24.81
N ALA A 48 5.68 10.24 -24.22
CA ALA A 48 4.39 10.88 -23.94
C ALA A 48 3.89 10.65 -22.52
N TRP A 49 4.42 9.66 -21.79
CA TRP A 49 3.96 9.34 -20.43
C TRP A 49 5.03 8.62 -19.63
N THR A 50 4.90 8.69 -18.31
CA THR A 50 5.55 7.79 -17.36
C THR A 50 4.51 6.86 -16.76
N THR A 51 4.81 5.56 -16.74
CA THR A 51 3.93 4.55 -16.17
C THR A 51 4.61 3.81 -15.04
N VAL A 52 3.88 3.59 -13.96
CA VAL A 52 4.29 2.71 -12.86
C VAL A 52 3.36 1.50 -12.86
N ARG A 53 3.91 0.31 -13.00
CA ARG A 53 3.18 -0.95 -12.89
C ARG A 53 3.74 -1.75 -11.72
N CYS A 54 2.89 -2.24 -10.83
CA CYS A 54 3.29 -3.10 -9.72
C CYS A 54 2.50 -4.41 -9.74
N ILE A 55 3.21 -5.53 -9.59
CA ILE A 55 2.63 -6.87 -9.47
C ILE A 55 2.95 -7.44 -8.09
N CYS A 56 1.94 -7.92 -7.38
CA CYS A 56 2.06 -8.43 -6.01
C CYS A 56 1.11 -9.61 -5.75
N ASN A 57 1.49 -10.49 -4.81
CA ASN A 57 0.82 -11.77 -4.56
C ASN A 57 0.32 -11.90 -3.12
N SER A 58 -0.57 -10.99 -2.71
CA SER A 58 -1.31 -11.08 -1.45
C SER A 58 -2.63 -10.33 -1.59
N ASP A 59 -3.61 -10.69 -0.77
CA ASP A 59 -4.95 -10.12 -0.86
C ASP A 59 -4.90 -8.60 -0.78
N TYR A 60 -5.52 -7.93 -1.75
CA TYR A 60 -5.62 -6.48 -1.82
C TYR A 60 -4.28 -5.71 -1.81
N CYS A 61 -3.17 -6.35 -2.17
CA CYS A 61 -1.84 -5.72 -2.14
C CYS A 61 -1.66 -4.57 -3.14
N ASN A 62 -2.49 -4.52 -4.18
CA ASN A 62 -2.55 -3.41 -5.13
C ASN A 62 -3.40 -2.23 -4.62
N ALA A 63 -3.94 -2.33 -3.40
CA ALA A 63 -4.50 -1.18 -2.73
C ALA A 63 -3.39 -0.17 -2.45
N ALA A 64 -3.66 1.12 -2.68
CA ALA A 64 -2.70 2.18 -2.44
C ALA A 64 -2.23 2.09 -0.98
N SER A 65 -0.97 1.72 -0.80
CA SER A 65 -0.30 1.79 0.48
C SER A 65 -0.02 3.26 0.74
N LYS A 66 -0.86 3.91 1.54
CA LYS A 66 -0.29 4.93 2.42
C LYS A 66 0.40 4.14 3.53
N PRO A 67 1.74 4.06 3.60
CA PRO A 67 2.33 3.77 4.89
C PRO A 67 1.86 4.89 5.80
N THR A 68 0.92 4.59 6.69
CA THR A 68 0.83 5.34 7.94
C THR A 68 2.19 5.13 8.58
N SER A 69 3.09 6.10 8.44
CA SER A 69 4.19 6.26 9.38
C SER A 69 3.53 6.43 10.73
N ILE A 70 3.29 5.32 11.43
CA ILE A 70 2.86 5.34 12.81
C ILE A 70 4.03 6.00 13.52
N SER A 71 3.85 7.27 13.85
CA SER A 71 4.87 8.04 14.53
C SER A 71 5.25 7.29 15.79
N LEU A 72 6.54 7.01 15.99
CA LEU A 72 7.05 6.36 17.20
C LEU A 72 6.51 7.05 18.46
N VAL A 73 6.24 8.36 18.39
CA VAL A 73 5.59 9.16 19.43
C VAL A 73 4.27 8.53 19.92
N VAL A 74 3.43 8.01 19.02
CA VAL A 74 2.14 7.38 19.38
C VAL A 74 2.35 6.05 20.11
N LEU A 75 3.40 5.30 19.76
CA LEU A 75 3.79 4.09 20.50
C LEU A 75 4.30 4.42 21.91
N TRP A 76 5.13 5.47 22.04
CA TRP A 76 5.67 5.87 23.35
C TRP A 76 4.60 6.45 24.28
N THR A 77 3.65 7.24 23.76
CA THR A 77 2.56 7.79 24.59
C THR A 77 1.60 6.69 25.06
N THR A 78 1.28 5.70 24.24
CA THR A 78 0.43 4.57 24.64
C THR A 78 1.12 3.65 25.64
N LEU A 79 2.43 3.39 25.48
CA LEU A 79 3.19 2.59 26.43
C LEU A 79 3.31 3.28 27.81
N THR A 80 3.56 4.59 27.83
CA THR A 80 3.67 5.35 29.10
C THR A 80 2.32 5.47 29.82
N LEU A 81 1.21 5.64 29.08
CA LEU A 81 -0.13 5.68 29.67
C LEU A 81 -0.53 4.34 30.31
N THR A 82 -0.24 3.23 29.63
CA THR A 82 -0.54 1.88 30.15
C THR A 82 0.31 1.54 31.37
N LEU A 83 1.60 1.88 31.37
CA LEU A 83 2.45 1.74 32.57
C LEU A 83 1.93 2.58 33.73
N ALA A 84 1.57 3.85 33.50
CA ALA A 84 1.05 4.73 34.53
C ALA A 84 -0.30 4.24 35.10
N ALA A 85 -1.16 3.64 34.28
CA ALA A 85 -2.43 3.06 34.72
C ALA A 85 -2.23 1.78 35.56
N VAL A 86 -1.22 0.96 35.24
CA VAL A 86 -0.87 -0.26 35.99
C VAL A 86 -0.19 0.04 37.33
N ILE A 87 0.50 1.17 37.46
CA ILE A 87 1.20 1.56 38.70
C ILE A 87 0.24 2.23 39.71
N ARG A 88 -0.83 2.88 39.26
CA ARG A 88 -1.78 3.61 40.13
C ARG A 88 -2.60 2.79 41.15
N PRO A 89 -2.94 1.49 40.99
CA PRO A 89 -3.67 0.76 42.02
C PRO A 89 -2.80 0.37 43.25
N HIS A 90 -1.51 0.69 43.28
CA HIS A 90 -0.59 0.24 44.35
C HIS A 90 0.02 1.35 45.23
N LEU A 91 -0.52 2.58 45.22
CA LEU A 91 -0.09 3.59 46.22
C LEU A 91 -0.91 3.44 47.52
N PRO A 92 -0.32 2.97 48.64
CA PRO A 92 -0.98 3.08 49.94
C PRO A 92 -1.06 4.56 50.35
N THR A 93 -2.24 4.94 50.85
CA THR A 93 -2.50 6.18 51.60
C THR A 93 -1.61 6.32 52.82
#